data_AF-A0A7G5XKD6-F1
#
_entry.id   AF-A0A7G5XKD6-F1
#
_cell.length_a   1.000
_cell.length_b   1.000
_cell.length_c   1.000
_cell.angle_alpha   90.00
_cell.angle_beta   90.00
_cell.angle_gamma   90.00
#
_symmetry.space_group_name_H-M   'P 1'
#
loop_
_entity.id
_entity.type
_entity.pdbx_description
1 polymer ?
#
loop_
_entity_poly.entity_id
_entity_poly.type
_entity_poly.pdbx_seq_one_letter_code
_entity_poly.pdbx_strand_id
1 'polypeptide(L)'
;MEKIVKAEWQSGEKLVVARLSGIVNLEDIQNWKNSLYNVLNLLPDNSSFKMLVDLHGFEAENMETHKEYRTIIPLLLADYNYRIGYLDMFPEASVELKQTRGINCIAMANVHHNADKMLDYQTRFGNEHEHYFTESDAALAWIKNMRQHTHD
;
A
#
# COMPACT_ATOMS: atom_id res chain seq x y z
N MET A 1 18.40 8.70 9.19
CA MET A 1 17.50 8.20 8.15
C MET A 1 16.67 9.37 7.65
N GLU A 2 16.54 9.55 6.35
CA GLU A 2 15.75 10.66 5.79
C GLU A 2 14.26 10.42 6.05
N LYS A 3 13.52 11.48 6.38
CA LYS A 3 12.07 11.41 6.57
C LYS A 3 11.39 11.60 5.23
N ILE A 4 10.60 10.62 4.79
CA ILE A 4 9.86 10.66 3.53
C ILE A 4 8.38 10.48 3.84
N VAL A 5 7.55 11.37 3.28
CA VAL A 5 6.10 11.41 3.51
C VAL A 5 5.42 11.75 2.18
N LYS A 6 5.28 10.78 1.27
CA LYS A 6 4.69 11.06 -0.05
C LYS A 6 4.10 9.83 -0.74
N ALA A 7 3.22 10.09 -1.70
CA ALA A 7 2.83 9.16 -2.74
C ALA A 7 3.10 9.77 -4.12
N GLU A 8 3.38 8.92 -5.10
CA GLU A 8 3.61 9.31 -6.50
C GLU A 8 2.87 8.37 -7.47
N TRP A 9 2.35 8.93 -8.56
CA TRP A 9 1.77 8.18 -9.67
C TRP A 9 2.80 7.97 -10.77
N GLN A 10 3.13 6.72 -11.08
CA GLN A 10 3.97 6.34 -12.21
C GLN A 10 3.06 5.82 -13.33
N SER A 11 2.54 6.74 -14.15
CA SER A 11 1.52 6.45 -15.16
C SER A 11 1.93 5.38 -16.18
N GLY A 12 3.18 5.38 -16.62
CA GLY A 12 3.71 4.39 -17.57
C GLY A 12 3.62 2.95 -17.06
N GLU A 13 3.69 2.76 -15.75
CA GLU A 13 3.66 1.44 -15.10
C GLU A 13 2.30 1.11 -14.46
N LYS A 14 1.35 2.06 -14.57
CA LYS A 14 0.12 2.13 -13.76
C LYS A 14 0.37 1.82 -12.28
N LEU A 15 1.39 2.43 -11.70
CA LEU A 15 1.87 2.13 -10.34
C LEU A 15 1.75 3.35 -9.43
N VAL A 16 1.05 3.18 -8.30
CA VAL A 16 1.09 4.12 -7.17
C VAL A 16 2.22 3.67 -6.24
N VAL A 17 3.18 4.56 -5.95
CA VAL A 17 4.24 4.33 -4.97
C VAL A 17 4.02 5.24 -3.78
N ALA A 18 3.70 4.65 -2.63
CA ALA A 18 3.50 5.35 -1.37
C ALA A 18 4.69 5.07 -0.45
N ARG A 19 5.40 6.11 -0.03
CA ARG A 19 6.58 6.01 0.84
C ARG A 19 6.34 6.74 2.16
N LEU A 20 6.64 6.05 3.25
CA LEU A 20 6.63 6.62 4.59
C LEU A 20 7.85 6.11 5.37
N SER A 21 8.76 7.00 5.80
CA SER A 21 9.98 6.62 6.53
C SER A 21 10.44 7.72 7.49
N GLY A 22 11.32 7.35 8.42
CA GLY A 22 11.78 8.19 9.52
C GLY A 22 10.85 8.12 10.73
N ILE A 23 11.11 8.99 11.71
CA ILE A 23 10.23 9.21 12.85
C ILE A 23 9.07 10.09 12.38
N VAL A 24 7.86 9.55 12.44
CA VAL A 24 6.65 10.10 11.85
C VAL A 24 5.67 10.42 12.96
N ASN A 25 5.10 11.62 12.95
CA ASN A 25 4.05 12.06 13.88
C ASN A 25 2.67 12.06 13.20
N LEU A 26 1.63 12.51 13.91
CA LEU A 26 0.27 12.52 13.38
C LEU A 26 0.09 13.44 12.16
N GLU A 27 0.75 14.60 12.14
CA GLU A 27 0.69 15.55 11.01
C GLU A 27 1.27 14.90 9.75
N ASP A 28 2.38 14.18 9.87
CA ASP A 28 2.97 13.44 8.77
C ASP A 28 2.05 12.35 8.23
N ILE A 29 1.35 11.62 9.11
CA ILE A 29 0.36 10.62 8.69
C ILE A 29 -0.76 11.27 7.89
N GLN A 30 -1.26 12.43 8.32
CA GLN A 30 -2.28 13.16 7.57
C GLN A 30 -1.73 13.68 6.23
N ASN A 31 -0.50 14.18 6.20
CA ASN A 31 0.14 14.62 4.96
C ASN A 31 0.35 13.46 3.97
N TRP A 32 0.76 12.29 4.46
CA TRP A 32 0.90 11.09 3.65
C TRP A 32 -0.45 10.62 3.10
N LYS A 33 -1.48 10.57 3.96
CA LYS A 33 -2.86 10.27 3.58
C LYS A 33 -3.37 11.22 2.50
N ASN A 34 -3.18 12.52 2.67
CA ASN A 34 -3.58 13.52 1.68
C ASN A 34 -2.83 13.33 0.36
N SER A 35 -1.52 13.04 0.41
CA SER A 35 -0.73 12.75 -0.78
C SER A 35 -1.24 11.50 -1.52
N LEU A 36 -1.64 10.44 -0.79
CA LEU A 36 -2.25 9.24 -1.35
C LEU A 36 -3.54 9.57 -2.10
N TYR A 37 -4.48 10.27 -1.46
CA TYR A 37 -5.75 10.66 -2.09
C TYR A 37 -5.54 11.56 -3.31
N ASN A 38 -4.59 12.51 -3.24
CA ASN A 38 -4.25 13.36 -4.38
C ASN A 38 -3.77 12.54 -5.57
N VAL A 39 -2.89 11.56 -5.34
CA VAL A 39 -2.41 10.65 -6.39
C VAL A 39 -3.54 9.80 -6.98
N LEU A 40 -4.39 9.24 -6.12
CA LEU A 40 -5.50 8.40 -6.58
C LEU A 40 -6.54 9.19 -7.40
N ASN A 41 -6.71 10.48 -7.11
CA ASN A 41 -7.57 11.35 -7.92
C ASN A 41 -7.06 11.54 -9.35
N LEU A 42 -5.74 11.37 -9.60
CA LEU A 42 -5.14 11.45 -10.93
C LEU A 42 -5.33 10.18 -11.76
N LEU A 43 -5.81 9.09 -11.16
CA LEU A 43 -6.06 7.84 -11.88
C LEU A 43 -7.20 8.05 -12.90
N PRO A 44 -7.09 7.50 -14.12
CA PRO A 44 -8.18 7.51 -15.09
C PRO A 44 -9.39 6.72 -14.59
N ASP A 45 -10.61 7.15 -14.93
CA ASP A 45 -11.84 6.38 -14.67
C ASP A 45 -11.80 5.02 -15.37
N ASN A 46 -12.50 4.03 -14.80
CA ASN A 46 -12.62 2.68 -15.36
C ASN A 46 -11.26 2.01 -15.66
N SER A 47 -10.26 2.27 -14.81
CA SER A 47 -8.90 1.79 -15.00
C SER A 47 -8.46 0.82 -13.90
N SER A 48 -7.22 0.37 -13.98
CA SER A 48 -6.58 -0.42 -12.95
C SER A 48 -5.22 0.14 -12.59
N PHE A 49 -4.80 -0.10 -11.35
CA PHE A 49 -3.48 0.27 -10.86
C PHE A 49 -2.88 -0.82 -9.97
N LYS A 50 -1.57 -0.74 -9.79
CA LYS A 50 -0.79 -1.53 -8.83
C LYS A 50 -0.31 -0.59 -7.72
N MET A 51 -0.09 -1.11 -6.52
CA MET A 51 0.39 -0.30 -5.41
C MET A 51 1.65 -0.86 -4.77
N LEU A 52 2.63 0.01 -4.53
CA LEU A 52 3.76 -0.25 -3.64
C LEU A 52 3.60 0.62 -2.40
N VAL A 53 3.51 0.00 -1.23
CA VAL A 53 3.57 0.68 0.08
C VAL A 53 4.93 0.38 0.68
N ASP A 54 5.80 1.39 0.67
CA ASP A 54 7.16 1.29 1.16
C ASP A 54 7.31 1.99 2.50
N LEU A 55 7.42 1.17 3.56
CA LEU A 55 7.57 1.58 4.96
C LEU A 55 8.94 1.22 5.49
N HIS A 56 9.92 1.03 4.61
CA HIS A 56 11.27 0.78 5.04
C HIS A 56 11.78 1.98 5.86
N GLY A 57 12.17 1.71 7.12
CA GLY A 57 12.55 2.76 8.06
C GLY A 57 11.41 3.58 8.68
N PHE A 58 10.15 3.16 8.56
CA PHE A 58 9.04 3.81 9.28
C PHE A 58 9.11 3.57 10.79
N GLU A 59 9.07 4.64 11.58
CA GLU A 59 8.88 4.59 13.03
C GLU A 59 7.79 5.59 13.44
N ALA A 60 6.77 5.12 14.13
CA ALA A 60 5.75 6.01 14.71
C ALA A 60 6.30 6.69 15.98
N GLU A 61 6.13 8.01 16.09
CA GLU A 61 6.55 8.78 17.27
C GLU A 61 5.85 8.31 18.55
N ASN A 62 4.61 7.81 18.42
CA ASN A 62 3.81 7.33 19.54
C ASN A 62 2.75 6.30 19.09
N MET A 63 2.08 5.68 20.07
CA MET A 63 1.07 4.64 19.85
C MET A 63 -0.17 5.16 19.11
N GLU A 64 -0.55 6.43 19.31
CA GLU A 64 -1.66 7.06 18.59
C GLU A 64 -1.36 7.16 17.09
N THR A 65 -0.18 7.66 16.75
CA THR A 65 0.31 7.73 15.37
C THR A 65 0.37 6.34 14.73
N HIS A 66 0.84 5.34 15.50
CA HIS A 66 0.83 3.95 15.04
C HIS A 66 -0.59 3.47 14.72
N LYS A 67 -1.59 3.78 15.57
CA LYS A 67 -2.98 3.36 15.36
C LYS A 67 -3.59 4.01 14.12
N GLU A 68 -3.42 5.32 13.97
CA GLU A 68 -3.96 6.07 12.83
C GLU A 68 -3.42 5.52 11.49
N TYR A 69 -2.10 5.30 11.40
CA TYR A 69 -1.47 4.77 10.20
C TYR A 69 -2.04 3.41 9.76
N ARG A 70 -2.30 2.49 10.70
CA ARG A 70 -2.66 1.09 10.41
C ARG A 70 -3.95 0.94 9.59
N THR A 71 -4.85 1.91 9.65
CA THR A 71 -6.16 1.83 9.00
C THR A 71 -6.14 2.39 7.58
N ILE A 72 -5.17 3.23 7.23
CA ILE A 72 -5.17 4.00 5.98
C ILE A 72 -5.12 3.08 4.76
N ILE A 73 -4.10 2.23 4.64
CA ILE A 73 -3.93 1.36 3.47
C ILE A 73 -5.08 0.36 3.30
N PRO A 74 -5.53 -0.37 4.34
CA PRO A 74 -6.66 -1.28 4.19
C PRO A 74 -7.95 -0.61 3.73
N LEU A 75 -8.31 0.53 4.32
CA LEU A 75 -9.53 1.25 3.97
C LEU A 75 -9.45 1.83 2.55
N LEU A 76 -8.29 2.41 2.20
CA LEU A 76 -8.04 2.93 0.87
C LEU A 76 -8.14 1.83 -0.18
N LEU A 77 -7.48 0.69 0.02
CA LEU A 77 -7.53 -0.42 -0.95
C LEU A 77 -8.94 -0.99 -1.11
N ALA A 78 -9.73 -1.02 -0.03
CA ALA A 78 -11.11 -1.46 -0.08
C ALA A 78 -11.98 -0.58 -1.00
N ASP A 79 -11.73 0.74 -1.03
CA ASP A 79 -12.41 1.68 -1.95
C ASP A 79 -12.09 1.41 -3.44
N TYR A 80 -11.04 0.63 -3.72
CA TYR A 80 -10.59 0.22 -5.05
C TYR A 80 -10.61 -1.30 -5.22
N ASN A 81 -11.59 -1.96 -4.59
CA ASN A 81 -11.93 -3.37 -4.76
C ASN A 81 -10.77 -4.34 -4.45
N TYR A 82 -9.91 -3.98 -3.52
CA TYR A 82 -8.78 -4.81 -3.11
C TYR A 82 -8.77 -5.01 -1.60
N ARG A 83 -8.82 -6.27 -1.18
CA ARG A 83 -8.72 -6.64 0.24
C ARG A 83 -7.31 -7.15 0.52
N ILE A 84 -6.56 -6.40 1.32
CA ILE A 84 -5.20 -6.79 1.71
C ILE A 84 -5.21 -8.00 2.66
N GLY A 85 -4.31 -8.96 2.42
CA GLY A 85 -4.33 -10.27 3.06
C GLY A 85 -4.07 -10.24 4.57
N TYR A 86 -3.21 -9.35 5.08
CA TYR A 86 -2.95 -9.27 6.52
C TYR A 86 -4.18 -8.92 7.37
N LEU A 87 -5.29 -8.47 6.77
CA LEU A 87 -6.55 -8.30 7.48
C LEU A 87 -7.08 -9.62 8.07
N ASP A 88 -6.67 -10.77 7.53
CA ASP A 88 -7.03 -12.08 8.06
C ASP A 88 -6.45 -12.35 9.46
N MET A 89 -5.50 -11.53 9.93
CA MET A 89 -5.05 -11.55 11.32
C MET A 89 -6.07 -11.00 12.31
N PHE A 90 -7.06 -10.25 11.82
CA PHE A 90 -8.04 -9.51 12.61
C PHE A 90 -9.45 -9.95 12.20
N PRO A 91 -9.99 -11.04 12.77
CA PRO A 91 -11.32 -11.55 12.42
C PRO A 91 -12.45 -10.52 12.53
N GLU A 92 -12.27 -9.50 13.38
CA GLU A 92 -13.17 -8.37 13.56
C GLU A 92 -13.04 -7.30 12.45
N ALA A 93 -11.97 -7.32 11.66
CA ALA A 93 -11.75 -6.36 10.59
C ALA A 93 -12.69 -6.65 9.42
N SER A 94 -13.72 -5.81 9.31
CA SER A 94 -14.62 -5.78 8.15
C SER A 94 -14.30 -4.56 7.31
N VAL A 95 -14.04 -4.78 6.02
CA VAL A 95 -13.92 -3.72 5.01
C VAL A 95 -14.95 -3.98 3.92
N GLU A 96 -15.66 -2.93 3.52
CA GLU A 96 -16.59 -2.97 2.39
C GLU A 96 -15.82 -2.68 1.11
N LEU A 97 -15.82 -3.63 0.17
CA LEU A 97 -15.17 -3.44 -1.13
C LEU A 97 -16.05 -2.61 -2.05
N LYS A 98 -15.44 -1.59 -2.67
CA LYS A 98 -16.09 -0.67 -3.61
C LYS A 98 -15.26 -0.51 -4.86
N GLN A 99 -15.88 0.00 -5.92
CA GLN A 99 -15.20 0.32 -7.18
C GLN A 99 -15.30 1.81 -7.44
N THR A 100 -14.57 2.61 -6.66
CA THR A 100 -14.54 4.07 -6.82
C THR A 100 -14.18 4.44 -8.26
N ARG A 101 -15.09 5.14 -8.95
CA ARG A 101 -14.91 5.57 -10.37
C ARG A 101 -14.63 4.42 -11.35
N GLY A 102 -15.04 3.19 -11.02
CA GLY A 102 -14.72 1.99 -11.80
C GLY A 102 -13.24 1.57 -11.73
N ILE A 103 -12.47 2.12 -10.80
CA ILE A 103 -11.04 1.86 -10.63
C ILE A 103 -10.82 0.64 -9.74
N ASN A 104 -9.89 -0.23 -10.10
CA ASN A 104 -9.50 -1.40 -9.31
C ASN A 104 -7.99 -1.40 -9.01
N CYS A 105 -7.61 -1.70 -7.77
CA CYS A 105 -6.25 -2.15 -7.47
C CYS A 105 -6.14 -3.64 -7.82
N ILE A 106 -5.08 -4.04 -8.51
CA ILE A 106 -4.92 -5.41 -9.02
C ILE A 106 -3.71 -6.15 -8.43
N ALA A 107 -2.78 -5.43 -7.82
CA ALA A 107 -1.61 -6.02 -7.18
C ALA A 107 -1.02 -5.06 -6.15
N MET A 108 -0.39 -5.63 -5.13
CA MET A 108 0.12 -4.88 -4.00
C MET A 108 1.46 -5.44 -3.51
N ALA A 109 2.42 -4.56 -3.26
CA ALA A 109 3.68 -4.87 -2.60
C ALA A 109 3.82 -4.05 -1.31
N ASN A 110 4.10 -4.72 -0.19
CA ASN A 110 4.42 -4.08 1.09
C ASN A 110 5.92 -4.19 1.37
N VAL A 111 6.53 -3.10 1.86
CA VAL A 111 7.91 -3.11 2.35
C VAL A 111 7.93 -2.70 3.82
N HIS A 112 8.70 -3.41 4.64
CA HIS A 112 8.99 -3.02 6.01
C HIS A 112 10.37 -3.49 6.43
N HIS A 113 11.08 -2.70 7.24
CA HIS A 113 12.44 -3.00 7.72
C HIS A 113 12.53 -4.21 8.67
N ASN A 114 11.42 -4.87 9.01
CA ASN A 114 11.42 -5.99 9.96
C ASN A 114 11.29 -7.30 9.17
N ALA A 115 12.40 -8.03 9.03
CA ALA A 115 12.50 -9.24 8.23
C ALA A 115 11.56 -10.35 8.73
N ASP A 116 11.49 -10.59 10.04
CA ASP A 116 10.64 -11.64 10.61
C ASP A 116 9.15 -11.36 10.34
N LYS A 117 8.72 -10.10 10.49
CA LYS A 117 7.35 -9.68 10.17
C LYS A 117 7.02 -9.87 8.70
N MET A 118 7.93 -9.47 7.81
CA MET A 118 7.71 -9.59 6.36
C MET A 118 7.70 -11.05 5.91
N LEU A 119 8.55 -11.90 6.49
CA LEU A 119 8.53 -13.34 6.25
C LEU A 119 7.23 -14.00 6.74
N ASP A 120 6.75 -13.65 7.94
CA ASP A 120 5.46 -14.13 8.45
C ASP A 120 4.32 -13.74 7.51
N TYR A 121 4.27 -12.46 7.12
CA TYR A 121 3.23 -11.95 6.23
C TYR A 121 3.29 -12.61 4.84
N GLN A 122 4.49 -12.74 4.27
CA GLN A 122 4.68 -13.43 2.99
C GLN A 122 4.21 -14.89 3.06
N THR A 123 4.50 -15.59 4.16
CA THR A 123 4.14 -17.01 4.32
C THR A 123 2.64 -17.19 4.48
N ARG A 124 1.97 -16.28 5.18
CA ARG A 124 0.55 -16.42 5.54
C ARG A 124 -0.41 -15.81 4.53
N PHE A 125 -0.01 -14.71 3.90
CA PHE A 125 -0.90 -13.86 3.10
C PHE A 125 -0.39 -13.62 1.68
N GLY A 126 0.89 -13.91 1.43
CA GLY A 126 1.50 -13.75 0.12
C GLY A 126 0.82 -14.62 -0.94
N ASN A 127 0.54 -14.05 -2.10
CA ASN A 127 -0.07 -14.71 -3.23
C ASN A 127 0.35 -14.04 -4.55
N GLU A 128 -0.14 -14.51 -5.68
CA GLU A 128 0.26 -14.00 -7.00
C GLU A 128 0.04 -12.48 -7.19
N HIS A 129 -0.87 -11.86 -6.43
CA HIS A 129 -1.19 -10.44 -6.47
C HIS A 129 -0.74 -9.66 -5.23
N GLU A 130 -0.15 -10.29 -4.23
CA GLU A 130 0.23 -9.64 -2.96
C GLU A 130 1.55 -10.19 -2.42
N HIS A 131 2.57 -9.34 -2.30
CA HIS A 131 3.88 -9.74 -1.77
C HIS A 131 4.40 -8.78 -0.69
N TYR A 132 5.26 -9.32 0.17
CA TYR A 132 5.84 -8.65 1.32
C TYR A 132 7.37 -8.73 1.26
N PHE A 133 8.04 -7.60 1.48
CA PHE A 133 9.47 -7.45 1.25
C PHE A 133 10.14 -6.71 2.40
N THR A 134 11.42 -7.01 2.61
CA THR A 134 12.30 -6.18 3.44
C THR A 134 12.99 -5.10 2.61
N GLU A 135 13.26 -5.37 1.34
CA GLU A 135 14.02 -4.48 0.45
C GLU A 135 13.11 -3.74 -0.55
N SER A 136 13.19 -2.40 -0.57
CA SER A 136 12.40 -1.55 -1.45
C SER A 136 12.63 -1.84 -2.94
N ASP A 137 13.87 -2.09 -3.35
CA ASP A 137 14.22 -2.34 -4.75
C ASP A 137 13.65 -3.66 -5.25
N ALA A 138 13.65 -4.70 -4.40
CA ALA A 138 13.06 -6.00 -4.74
C ALA A 138 11.54 -5.88 -4.92
N ALA A 139 10.88 -5.15 -4.02
CA ALA A 139 9.45 -4.90 -4.10
C ALA A 139 9.08 -4.12 -5.37
N LEU A 140 9.86 -3.07 -5.69
CA LEU A 140 9.66 -2.24 -6.87
C LEU A 140 9.85 -3.05 -8.16
N ALA A 141 10.89 -3.89 -8.22
CA ALA A 141 11.13 -4.77 -9.37
C ALA A 141 9.97 -5.76 -9.55
N TRP A 142 9.49 -6.38 -8.48
CA TRP A 142 8.39 -7.33 -8.55
C TRP A 142 7.08 -6.67 -9.02
N ILE A 143 6.66 -5.58 -8.38
CA ILE A 143 5.38 -4.93 -8.70
C ILE A 143 5.36 -4.33 -10.11
N LYS A 144 6.51 -3.89 -10.65
CA LYS A 144 6.59 -3.44 -12.04
C LYS A 144 6.35 -4.57 -13.03
N ASN A 145 6.85 -5.77 -12.75
CA ASN A 145 6.69 -6.95 -13.61
C ASN A 145 5.29 -7.60 -13.53
N MET A 146 4.48 -7.23 -12.54
CA MET A 146 3.09 -7.69 -12.45
C MET A 146 2.30 -7.26 -13.69
N ARG A 147 1.79 -8.27 -14.42
CA ARG A 147 0.97 -8.08 -15.61
C ARG A 147 -0.44 -7.68 -15.20
N GLN A 148 -1.00 -6.73 -15.94
CA GLN A 148 -2.44 -6.50 -15.92
C GLN A 148 -3.07 -7.66 -16.68
N HIS A 149 -3.94 -8.43 -16.05
CA HIS A 149 -4.80 -9.34 -16.80
C HIS A 149 -5.73 -8.48 -17.67
N THR A 150 -5.42 -8.38 -18.96
CA THR A 150 -6.38 -7.95 -19.96
C THR A 150 -7.37 -9.08 -20.13
N HIS A 151 -8.60 -8.89 -19.65
CA HIS A 151 -9.72 -9.67 -20.17
C HIS A 151 -9.92 -9.20 -21.62
N ASP A 152 -9.43 -9.99 -22.56
CA ASP A 152 -9.87 -9.98 -23.97
C ASP A 152 -11.26 -10.60 -24.08
#